data_AF-A0A9D8PSC8-F1
#
_entry.id   AF-A0A9D8PSC8-F1
#
_cell.length_a   1.000
_cell.length_b   1.000
_cell.length_c   1.000
_cell.angle_alpha   90.00
_cell.angle_beta   90.00
_cell.angle_gamma   90.00
#
_symmetry.space_group_name_H-M   'P 1'
#
loop_
_entity.id
_entity.type
_entity.pdbx_description
1 polymer ?
#
loop_
_entity_poly.entity_id
_entity_poly.type
_entity_poly.pdbx_seq_one_letter_code
_entity_poly.pdbx_strand_id
1 'polypeptide(L)'
;MVTEAQKRAKVKYMSSEKGKQGQKRWSEKYRSTGKGKHNLQRLRKRKKLARALTQQRELFGLTKEELALKLKLDVTLVEELEAGTYYQIDEDAKTKNKVDRFLQKLPPKLDLPEELSESIVFLRKSFRKSQAWLSEQVEVSRQTISLWESGKVVPSTENLEKLETLFTLKNGQLQKKVRK
;
A
#
# COMPACT_ATOMS: atom_id res chain seq x y z
N MET A 1 -22.74 10.01 -30.22
CA MET A 1 -23.59 10.01 -29.01
C MET A 1 -24.70 8.99 -29.18
N VAL A 2 -24.97 8.13 -28.19
CA VAL A 2 -26.08 7.15 -28.26
C VAL A 2 -27.40 7.88 -28.02
N THR A 3 -28.36 7.74 -28.93
CA THR A 3 -29.65 8.46 -28.85
C THR A 3 -30.50 7.94 -27.69
N GLU A 4 -31.41 8.77 -27.16
CA GLU A 4 -32.32 8.31 -26.08
C GLU A 4 -33.15 7.11 -26.49
N ALA A 5 -33.56 7.02 -27.76
CA ALA A 5 -34.28 5.89 -28.31
C ALA A 5 -33.46 4.59 -28.20
N GLN A 6 -32.17 4.65 -28.51
CA GLN A 6 -31.25 3.50 -28.37
C GLN A 6 -31.04 3.11 -26.91
N LYS A 7 -30.96 4.07 -25.99
CA LYS A 7 -30.87 3.79 -24.53
C LYS A 7 -32.14 3.10 -24.02
N ARG A 8 -33.33 3.60 -24.40
CA ARG A 8 -34.63 3.03 -24.01
C ARG A 8 -34.83 1.63 -24.60
N ALA A 9 -34.46 1.42 -25.87
CA ALA A 9 -34.50 0.11 -26.51
C ALA A 9 -33.57 -0.91 -25.83
N LYS A 10 -32.37 -0.48 -25.43
CA LYS A 10 -31.43 -1.33 -24.68
C LYS A 10 -31.98 -1.71 -23.31
N VAL A 11 -32.58 -0.77 -22.56
CA VAL A 11 -33.21 -1.05 -21.27
C VAL A 11 -34.36 -2.05 -21.43
N LYS A 12 -35.23 -1.85 -22.43
CA LYS A 12 -36.36 -2.76 -22.73
C LYS A 12 -35.88 -4.17 -23.10
N TYR A 13 -34.79 -4.27 -23.87
CA TYR A 13 -34.16 -5.55 -24.21
C TYR A 13 -33.56 -6.25 -22.99
N MET A 14 -32.82 -5.53 -22.13
CA MET A 14 -32.19 -6.09 -20.92
C MET A 14 -33.24 -6.61 -19.92
N SER A 15 -34.43 -5.99 -19.86
CA SER A 15 -35.53 -6.42 -19.01
C SER A 15 -36.38 -7.57 -19.59
N SER A 16 -36.18 -7.91 -20.87
CA SER A 16 -36.89 -9.03 -21.51
C SER A 16 -36.31 -10.39 -21.10
N GLU A 17 -37.11 -11.46 -21.14
CA GLU A 17 -36.65 -12.82 -20.84
C GLU A 17 -35.47 -13.27 -21.71
N LYS A 18 -35.46 -12.90 -22.99
CA LYS A 18 -34.33 -13.16 -23.91
C LYS A 18 -33.07 -12.38 -23.48
N GLY A 19 -33.22 -11.14 -23.01
CA GLY A 19 -32.13 -10.33 -22.47
C GLY A 19 -31.55 -10.90 -21.18
N LYS A 20 -32.41 -11.32 -20.24
CA LYS A 20 -32.00 -11.98 -19.00
C LYS A 20 -31.29 -13.31 -19.25
N GLN A 21 -31.80 -14.15 -20.16
CA GLN A 21 -31.13 -15.39 -20.58
C GLN A 21 -29.78 -15.12 -21.26
N GLY A 22 -29.71 -14.11 -22.14
CA GLY A 22 -28.45 -13.68 -22.75
C GLY A 22 -27.43 -13.20 -21.73
N GLN A 23 -27.85 -12.40 -20.75
CA GLN A 23 -27.02 -11.92 -19.65
C GLN A 23 -26.55 -13.07 -18.75
N LYS A 24 -27.42 -14.05 -18.44
CA LYS A 24 -27.07 -15.25 -17.68
C LYS A 24 -26.03 -16.12 -18.40
N ARG A 25 -26.24 -16.39 -19.70
CA ARG A 25 -25.30 -17.15 -20.55
C ARG A 25 -23.96 -16.44 -20.71
N TRP A 26 -23.96 -15.11 -20.91
CA TRP A 26 -22.74 -14.31 -20.99
C TRP A 26 -21.98 -14.33 -19.65
N SER A 27 -22.70 -14.24 -18.52
CA SER A 27 -22.12 -14.31 -17.18
C SER A 27 -21.54 -15.69 -16.85
N GLU A 28 -22.21 -16.79 -17.23
CA GLU A 28 -21.70 -18.17 -17.11
C GLU A 28 -20.47 -18.41 -18.01
N LYS A 29 -20.48 -17.88 -19.24
CA LYS A 29 -19.30 -17.90 -20.13
C LYS A 29 -18.13 -17.07 -19.57
N TYR A 30 -18.41 -15.93 -18.94
CA TYR A 30 -17.40 -15.12 -18.26
C TYR A 30 -16.84 -15.78 -16.98
N ARG A 31 -17.66 -16.55 -16.24
CA ARG A 31 -17.22 -17.33 -15.08
C ARG A 31 -16.39 -18.55 -15.48
N SER A 32 -16.76 -19.24 -16.57
CA SER A 32 -16.06 -20.44 -17.06
C SER A 32 -14.73 -20.14 -17.74
N THR A 33 -14.57 -18.98 -18.37
CA THR A 33 -13.32 -18.59 -19.05
C THR A 33 -12.18 -18.15 -18.12
N GLY A 34 -12.37 -18.12 -16.79
CA GLY A 34 -11.34 -17.70 -15.81
C GLY A 34 -10.97 -16.20 -15.84
N LYS A 35 -11.25 -15.51 -16.95
CA LYS A 35 -11.00 -14.08 -17.19
C LYS A 35 -11.67 -13.18 -16.16
N GLY A 36 -12.89 -13.53 -15.70
CA GLY A 36 -13.58 -12.80 -14.63
C GLY A 36 -12.87 -12.85 -13.28
N LYS A 37 -12.32 -14.02 -12.90
CA LYS A 37 -11.55 -14.19 -11.65
C LYS A 37 -10.22 -13.43 -11.69
N HIS A 38 -9.54 -13.46 -12.85
CA HIS A 38 -8.27 -12.77 -13.05
C HIS A 38 -8.43 -11.23 -13.01
N ASN A 39 -9.47 -10.69 -13.65
CA ASN A 39 -9.77 -9.25 -13.59
C ASN A 39 -10.14 -8.81 -12.17
N LEU A 40 -10.89 -9.63 -11.43
CA LEU A 40 -11.23 -9.33 -10.04
C LEU A 40 -9.99 -9.36 -9.13
N GLN A 41 -9.05 -10.28 -9.35
CA GLN A 41 -7.79 -10.32 -8.62
C GLN A 41 -6.91 -9.10 -8.92
N ARG A 42 -6.78 -8.70 -10.18
CA ARG A 42 -6.07 -7.47 -10.58
C ARG A 42 -6.68 -6.24 -9.92
N LEU A 43 -8.02 -6.12 -9.92
CA LEU A 43 -8.72 -5.04 -9.24
C LEU A 43 -8.45 -5.01 -7.73
N ARG A 44 -8.47 -6.18 -7.06
CA ARG A 44 -8.14 -6.29 -5.63
C ARG A 44 -6.69 -5.87 -5.35
N LYS A 45 -5.74 -6.31 -6.17
CA LYS A 45 -4.32 -5.92 -6.05
C LYS A 45 -4.13 -4.41 -6.22
N ARG A 46 -4.78 -3.81 -7.22
CA ARG A 46 -4.76 -2.36 -7.45
C ARG A 46 -5.34 -1.56 -6.30
N LYS A 47 -6.52 -1.95 -5.80
CA LYS A 47 -7.11 -1.30 -4.62
C LYS A 47 -6.24 -1.45 -3.37
N LYS A 48 -5.53 -2.57 -3.20
CA LYS A 48 -4.61 -2.78 -2.09
C LYS A 48 -3.37 -1.88 -2.21
N LEU A 49 -2.82 -1.78 -3.41
CA LEU A 49 -1.69 -0.89 -3.70
C LEU A 49 -2.07 0.58 -3.49
N ALA A 50 -3.24 0.98 -4.00
CA ALA A 50 -3.79 2.32 -3.82
C ALA A 50 -3.89 2.71 -2.33
N ARG A 51 -4.52 1.85 -1.51
CA ARG A 51 -4.59 2.04 -0.06
C ARG A 51 -3.22 2.15 0.60
N ALA A 52 -2.28 1.29 0.21
CA ALA A 52 -0.92 1.34 0.74
C ALA A 52 -0.21 2.65 0.36
N LEU A 53 -0.43 3.13 -0.87
CA LEU A 53 0.17 4.36 -1.37
C LEU A 53 -0.37 5.58 -0.63
N THR A 54 -1.68 5.65 -0.44
CA THR A 54 -2.34 6.69 0.34
C THR A 54 -1.88 6.69 1.79
N GLN A 55 -1.94 5.53 2.47
CA GLN A 55 -1.50 5.40 3.87
C GLN A 55 -0.05 5.82 4.02
N GLN A 56 0.82 5.37 3.12
CA GLN A 56 2.22 5.72 3.18
C GLN A 56 2.40 7.23 2.93
N ARG A 57 1.78 7.81 1.89
CA ARG A 57 1.85 9.26 1.64
C ARG A 57 1.45 10.07 2.88
N GLU A 58 0.33 9.71 3.51
CA GLU A 58 -0.19 10.35 4.72
C GLU A 58 0.78 10.19 5.91
N LEU A 59 1.34 9.00 6.13
CA LEU A 59 2.39 8.77 7.14
C LEU A 59 3.67 9.58 6.87
N PHE A 60 3.98 9.85 5.60
CA PHE A 60 5.08 10.73 5.23
C PHE A 60 4.72 12.22 5.31
N GLY A 61 3.46 12.57 5.59
CA GLY A 61 2.97 13.95 5.64
C GLY A 61 3.02 14.66 4.28
N LEU A 62 3.04 13.90 3.18
CA LEU A 62 3.25 14.46 1.85
C LEU A 62 1.93 14.89 1.19
N THR A 63 1.96 16.03 0.50
CA THR A 63 0.90 16.37 -0.45
C THR A 63 0.99 15.47 -1.68
N LYS A 64 -0.07 15.45 -2.51
CA LYS A 64 -0.07 14.65 -3.74
C LYS A 64 0.96 15.16 -4.74
N GLU A 65 1.18 16.47 -4.78
CA GLU A 65 2.19 17.15 -5.59
C GLU A 65 3.61 16.76 -5.14
N GLU A 66 3.86 16.74 -3.84
CA GLU A 66 5.15 16.32 -3.30
C GLU A 66 5.42 14.84 -3.56
N LEU A 67 4.40 13.99 -3.46
CA LEU A 67 4.50 12.59 -3.85
C LEU A 67 4.82 12.45 -5.35
N ALA A 68 4.14 13.20 -6.20
CA ALA A 68 4.36 13.20 -7.65
C ALA A 68 5.80 13.59 -7.99
N LEU A 69 6.31 14.67 -7.40
CA LEU A 69 7.71 15.09 -7.54
C LEU A 69 8.68 14.00 -7.08
N LYS A 70 8.41 13.37 -5.94
CA LYS A 70 9.25 12.30 -5.36
C LYS A 70 9.29 11.05 -6.24
N LEU A 71 8.17 10.69 -6.84
CA LEU A 71 8.08 9.57 -7.79
C LEU A 71 8.54 9.94 -9.20
N LYS A 72 8.75 11.24 -9.48
CA LYS A 72 8.93 11.78 -10.84
C LYS A 72 7.79 11.33 -11.74
N LEU A 73 6.56 11.52 -11.27
CA LEU A 73 5.31 11.21 -11.96
C LEU A 73 4.46 12.49 -12.06
N ASP A 74 3.47 12.45 -12.94
CA ASP A 74 2.44 13.49 -13.00
C ASP A 74 1.51 13.40 -11.77
N VAL A 75 1.04 14.54 -11.29
CA VAL A 75 0.09 14.63 -10.16
C VAL A 75 -1.20 13.87 -10.50
N THR A 76 -1.70 14.01 -11.73
CA THR A 76 -2.91 13.31 -12.20
C THR A 76 -2.75 11.79 -12.12
N LEU A 77 -1.57 11.28 -12.49
CA LEU A 77 -1.27 9.85 -12.38
C LEU A 77 -1.21 9.39 -10.92
N VAL A 78 -0.70 10.23 -10.00
CA VAL A 78 -0.73 9.93 -8.55
C VAL A 78 -2.16 9.83 -8.04
N GLU A 79 -3.08 10.71 -8.49
CA GLU A 79 -4.50 10.63 -8.12
C GLU A 79 -5.15 9.33 -8.59
N GLU A 80 -4.87 8.90 -9.83
CA GLU A 80 -5.38 7.64 -10.36
C GLU A 80 -4.80 6.42 -9.64
N LEU A 81 -3.54 6.49 -9.21
CA LEU A 81 -2.88 5.46 -8.42
C LEU A 81 -3.52 5.33 -7.03
N GLU A 82 -3.79 6.45 -6.35
CA GLU A 82 -4.45 6.47 -5.02
C GLU A 82 -5.94 6.13 -5.08
N ALA A 83 -6.62 6.45 -6.19
CA ALA A 83 -7.99 6.01 -6.44
C ALA A 83 -8.06 4.52 -6.83
N GLY A 84 -6.94 3.92 -7.21
CA GLY A 84 -6.87 2.55 -7.73
C GLY A 84 -7.54 2.40 -9.11
N THR A 85 -7.68 3.51 -9.84
CA THR A 85 -8.29 3.59 -11.18
C THR A 85 -7.26 3.45 -12.28
N TYR A 86 -5.96 3.49 -12.00
CA TYR A 86 -4.91 3.27 -13.00
C TYR A 86 -4.86 1.79 -13.44
N TYR A 87 -5.54 1.46 -14.54
CA TYR A 87 -5.69 0.09 -15.06
C TYR A 87 -4.39 -0.47 -15.65
N GLN A 88 -3.50 0.40 -16.12
CA GLN A 88 -2.25 0.04 -16.79
C GLN A 88 -1.09 -0.25 -15.83
N ILE A 89 -1.27 -0.14 -14.51
CA ILE A 89 -0.20 -0.39 -13.53
C ILE A 89 0.39 -1.81 -13.62
N ASP A 90 -0.41 -2.76 -14.10
CA ASP A 90 0.02 -4.14 -14.29
C ASP A 90 0.99 -4.29 -15.49
N GLU A 91 1.00 -3.31 -16.41
CA GLU A 91 1.75 -3.29 -17.67
C GLU A 91 2.87 -2.22 -17.66
N ASP A 92 2.66 -1.09 -16.98
CA ASP A 92 3.67 -0.04 -16.81
C ASP A 92 4.66 -0.39 -15.70
N ALA A 93 5.70 -1.14 -16.08
CA ALA A 93 6.78 -1.54 -15.18
C ALA A 93 7.53 -0.34 -14.57
N LYS A 94 7.63 0.81 -15.25
CA LYS A 94 8.38 1.98 -14.73
C LYS A 94 7.62 2.62 -13.58
N THR A 95 6.35 2.93 -13.79
CA THR A 95 5.48 3.51 -12.75
C THR A 95 5.31 2.54 -11.61
N LYS A 96 5.08 1.26 -11.91
CA LYS A 96 4.99 0.22 -10.89
C LYS A 96 6.27 0.11 -10.06
N ASN A 97 7.46 0.11 -10.66
CA ASN A 97 8.71 0.04 -9.90
C ASN A 97 8.95 1.30 -9.04
N LYS A 98 8.57 2.49 -9.52
CA LYS A 98 8.63 3.72 -8.71
C LYS A 98 7.71 3.65 -7.52
N VAL A 99 6.47 3.21 -7.75
CA VAL A 99 5.46 3.03 -6.72
C VAL A 99 5.89 1.93 -5.76
N ASP A 100 6.34 0.77 -6.21
CA ASP A 100 6.83 -0.33 -5.37
C ASP A 100 8.07 0.07 -4.57
N ARG A 101 8.97 0.88 -5.14
CA ARG A 101 10.13 1.43 -4.42
C ARG A 101 9.73 2.42 -3.35
N PHE A 102 8.74 3.27 -3.63
CA PHE A 102 8.17 4.18 -2.63
C PHE A 102 7.42 3.39 -1.56
N LEU A 103 6.62 2.44 -1.99
CA LEU A 103 5.87 1.49 -1.20
C LEU A 103 6.74 0.45 -0.54
N GLN A 104 8.07 0.59 -0.52
CA GLN A 104 9.01 -0.41 0.02
C GLN A 104 8.51 -0.92 1.37
N LYS A 105 7.72 -1.99 1.31
CA LYS A 105 7.45 -2.87 2.41
C LYS A 105 8.80 -3.51 2.61
N LEU A 106 9.32 -3.36 3.80
CA LEU A 106 10.44 -4.17 4.24
C LEU A 106 10.15 -5.62 3.78
N PRO A 107 11.10 -6.28 3.10
CA PRO A 107 10.87 -7.62 2.56
C PRO A 107 10.28 -8.53 3.64
N PRO A 108 9.35 -9.44 3.28
CA PRO A 108 8.67 -10.31 4.25
C PRO A 108 9.62 -11.22 5.04
N LYS A 109 10.85 -11.41 4.55
CA LYS A 109 12.03 -11.81 5.33
C LYS A 109 12.99 -10.63 5.35
N LEU A 110 12.86 -9.80 6.37
CA LEU A 110 13.83 -8.76 6.65
C LEU A 110 14.87 -9.35 7.59
N ASP A 111 16.09 -9.53 7.09
CA ASP A 111 17.23 -9.88 7.92
C ASP A 111 17.63 -8.63 8.70
N LEU A 112 16.88 -8.38 9.79
CA LEU A 112 17.19 -7.33 10.74
C LEU A 112 18.49 -7.69 11.47
N PRO A 113 19.39 -6.70 11.68
CA PRO A 113 20.59 -6.88 12.50
C PRO A 113 20.27 -7.58 13.81
N GLU A 114 21.15 -8.46 14.31
CA GLU A 114 20.83 -9.30 15.47
C GLU A 114 20.44 -8.45 16.69
N GLU A 115 21.17 -7.36 16.90
CA GLU A 115 20.93 -6.37 17.94
C GLU A 115 19.69 -5.52 17.70
N LEU A 116 18.94 -5.26 18.77
CA LEU A 116 17.74 -4.41 18.71
C LEU A 116 18.08 -2.95 18.36
N SER A 117 19.12 -2.39 18.97
CA SER A 117 19.55 -1.01 18.74
C SER A 117 19.88 -0.77 17.27
N GLU A 118 20.64 -1.68 16.67
CA GLU A 118 20.97 -1.67 15.25
C GLU A 118 19.74 -1.87 14.37
N SER A 119 18.81 -2.74 14.77
CA SER A 119 17.53 -2.92 14.07
C SER A 119 16.73 -1.63 14.02
N ILE A 120 16.64 -0.87 15.12
CA ILE A 120 15.93 0.41 15.17
C ILE A 120 16.61 1.43 14.25
N VAL A 121 17.94 1.53 14.29
CA VAL A 121 18.72 2.41 13.39
C VAL A 121 18.49 2.03 11.93
N PHE A 122 18.57 0.74 11.62
CA PHE A 122 18.40 0.20 10.29
C PHE A 122 17.02 0.55 9.73
N LEU A 123 15.96 0.28 10.51
CA LEU A 123 14.58 0.62 10.15
C LEU A 123 14.42 2.12 9.92
N ARG A 124 14.89 2.97 10.83
CA ARG A 124 14.78 4.42 10.65
C ARG A 124 15.50 4.89 9.37
N LYS A 125 16.71 4.41 9.13
CA LYS A 125 17.53 4.80 7.98
C LYS A 125 17.00 4.24 6.67
N SER A 126 16.43 3.04 6.65
CA SER A 126 15.82 2.47 5.44
C SER A 126 14.63 3.32 4.97
N PHE A 127 13.89 3.93 5.90
CA PHE A 127 12.83 4.89 5.61
C PHE A 127 13.34 6.33 5.44
N ARG A 128 14.66 6.55 5.54
CA ARG A 128 15.34 7.85 5.47
C ARG A 128 14.78 8.89 6.44
N LYS A 129 14.47 8.46 7.67
CA LYS A 129 13.87 9.31 8.70
C LYS A 129 14.89 9.82 9.72
N SER A 130 14.58 10.96 10.32
CA SER A 130 15.35 11.52 11.44
C SER A 130 14.89 10.89 12.76
N GLN A 131 15.73 10.96 13.80
CA GLN A 131 15.34 10.51 15.15
C GLN A 131 14.17 11.34 15.70
N ALA A 132 14.09 12.63 15.33
CA ALA A 132 12.99 13.52 15.72
C ALA A 132 11.66 13.04 15.14
N TRP A 133 11.66 12.67 13.85
CA TRP A 133 10.47 12.09 13.23
C TRP A 133 10.05 10.80 13.95
N LEU A 134 11.00 9.89 14.21
CA LEU A 134 10.69 8.63 14.88
C LEU A 134 10.13 8.86 16.29
N SER A 135 10.67 9.85 17.03
CA SER A 135 10.21 10.17 18.38
C SER A 135 8.78 10.71 18.40
N GLU A 136 8.41 11.52 17.40
CA GLU A 136 7.03 12.00 17.24
C GLU A 136 6.07 10.84 16.94
N GLN A 137 6.45 9.90 16.08
CA GLN A 137 5.56 8.80 15.67
C GLN A 137 5.27 7.80 16.79
N VAL A 138 6.23 7.61 17.71
CA VAL A 138 6.05 6.69 18.85
C VAL A 138 5.80 7.42 20.17
N GLU A 139 5.59 8.74 20.12
CA GLU A 139 5.22 9.61 21.25
C GLU A 139 6.23 9.58 22.41
N VAL A 140 7.52 9.62 22.09
CA VAL A 140 8.62 9.69 23.07
C VAL A 140 9.53 10.87 22.79
N SER A 141 10.49 11.13 23.69
CA SER A 141 11.50 12.17 23.44
C SER A 141 12.52 11.72 22.39
N ARG A 142 13.10 12.68 21.65
CA ARG A 142 14.22 12.40 20.73
C ARG A 142 15.42 11.78 21.47
N GLN A 143 15.66 12.21 22.71
CA GLN A 143 16.70 11.64 23.57
C GLN A 143 16.45 10.14 23.82
N THR A 144 15.20 9.75 24.07
CA THR A 144 14.79 8.36 24.25
C THR A 144 15.13 7.51 23.01
N ILE A 145 14.80 8.00 21.80
CA ILE A 145 15.18 7.32 20.55
C ILE A 145 16.70 7.16 20.44
N SER A 146 17.47 8.20 20.77
CA SER A 146 18.94 8.13 20.74
C SER A 146 19.49 7.07 21.71
N LEU A 147 18.88 6.92 22.89
CA LEU A 147 19.26 5.90 23.87
C LEU A 147 18.94 4.48 23.38
N TRP A 148 17.80 4.30 22.69
CA TRP A 148 17.45 3.02 22.07
C TRP A 148 18.41 2.65 20.94
N GLU A 149 18.70 3.60 20.05
CA GLU A 149 19.62 3.40 18.91
C GLU A 149 21.07 3.17 19.33
N SER A 150 21.46 3.61 20.53
CA SER A 150 22.78 3.35 21.11
C SER A 150 22.81 2.11 22.03
N GLY A 151 21.68 1.42 22.21
CA GLY A 151 21.58 0.24 23.08
C GLY A 151 21.68 0.55 24.58
N LYS A 152 21.72 1.83 24.97
CA LYS A 152 21.82 2.24 26.38
C LYS A 152 20.54 1.98 27.18
N VAL A 153 19.40 2.02 26.50
CA VAL A 153 18.08 1.78 27.09
C VAL A 153 17.29 0.88 26.14
N VAL A 154 16.60 -0.10 26.70
CA VAL A 154 15.69 -0.98 25.96
C VAL A 154 14.30 -0.33 25.90
N PRO A 155 13.65 -0.24 24.73
CA PRO A 155 12.26 0.21 24.62
C PRO A 155 11.30 -0.72 25.38
N SER A 156 10.23 -0.15 25.95
CA SER A 156 9.14 -0.94 26.55
C SER A 156 8.41 -1.80 25.49
N THR A 157 7.67 -2.81 25.94
CA THR A 157 6.86 -3.67 25.05
C THR A 157 5.88 -2.87 24.20
N GLU A 158 5.22 -1.87 24.80
CA GLU A 158 4.31 -0.97 24.08
C GLU A 158 5.04 -0.17 22.98
N ASN A 159 6.23 0.36 23.28
CA ASN A 159 7.02 1.09 22.29
C ASN A 159 7.53 0.19 21.16
N LEU A 160 7.86 -1.07 21.46
CA LEU A 160 8.21 -2.06 20.43
C LEU A 160 7.02 -2.36 19.53
N GLU A 161 5.81 -2.48 20.08
CA GLU A 161 4.59 -2.67 19.28
C GLU A 161 4.28 -1.46 18.41
N LYS A 162 4.47 -0.23 18.92
CA LYS A 162 4.36 1.01 18.13
C LYS A 162 5.37 1.00 16.97
N LEU A 163 6.63 0.64 17.23
CA LEU A 163 7.67 0.53 16.19
C LEU A 163 7.34 -0.55 15.15
N GLU A 164 6.91 -1.73 15.59
CA GLU A 164 6.52 -2.83 14.70
C GLU A 164 5.34 -2.44 13.83
N THR A 165 4.34 -1.75 14.39
CA THR A 165 3.19 -1.25 13.65
C THR A 165 3.61 -0.17 12.64
N LEU A 166 4.42 0.80 13.07
CA LEU A 166 4.92 1.89 12.24
C LEU A 166 5.70 1.38 11.02
N PHE A 167 6.56 0.38 11.23
CA PHE A 167 7.36 -0.22 10.17
C PHE A 167 6.68 -1.42 9.49
N THR A 168 5.42 -1.71 9.82
CA THR A 168 4.63 -2.82 9.27
C THR A 168 5.33 -4.18 9.40
N LEU A 169 6.02 -4.39 10.52
CA LEU A 169 6.69 -5.64 10.88
C LEU A 169 5.69 -6.67 11.43
N LYS A 170 6.13 -7.92 11.57
CA LYS A 170 5.33 -8.94 12.25
C LYS A 170 5.34 -8.65 13.76
N ASN A 171 4.17 -8.76 14.39
CA ASN A 171 4.06 -8.58 15.84
C ASN A 171 5.01 -9.52 16.60
N GLY A 172 5.76 -8.98 17.55
CA GLY A 172 6.78 -9.65 18.35
C GLY A 172 8.11 -9.93 17.63
N GLN A 173 8.36 -9.34 16.45
CA GLN A 173 9.62 -9.51 15.73
C GLN A 173 10.79 -8.79 16.39
N LEU A 174 10.59 -7.55 16.87
CA LEU A 174 11.58 -6.79 17.63
C LEU A 174 11.66 -7.28 19.08
N GLN A 175 10.54 -7.71 19.67
CA GLN A 175 10.51 -8.25 21.04
C GLN A 175 11.43 -9.47 21.22
N LYS A 176 11.55 -10.32 20.19
CA LYS A 176 12.45 -11.48 20.19
C LYS A 176 13.93 -11.11 20.29
N LYS A 177 14.30 -9.91 19.86
CA LYS A 177 15.68 -9.41 19.90
C LYS A 177 16.08 -8.86 21.27
N VAL A 178 15.12 -8.61 22.17
CA VAL A 178 15.39 -8.20 23.56
C VAL A 178 15.73 -9.39 24.45
N ARG A 179 15.23 -10.58 24.12
CA ARG A 179 15.30 -11.78 24.98
C ARG A 179 16.48 -12.71 24.66
N LYS A 180 17.35 -12.33 23.74
CA LYS A 180 18.58 -13.05 23.40
C LYS A 180 19.75 -12.37 24.08
#